data_AF-A0A6M3KHV4-F1
#
_entry.id   AF-A0A6M3KHV4-F1
#
_cell.length_a   1.000
_cell.length_b   1.000
_cell.length_c   1.000
_cell.angle_alpha   90.00
_cell.angle_beta   90.00
_cell.angle_gamma   90.00
#
_symmetry.space_group_name_H-M   'P 1'
#
loop_
_entity.id
_entity.type
_entity.pdbx_description
1 polymer ?
#
loop_
_entity_poly.entity_id
_entity_poly.type
_entity_poly.pdbx_seq_one_letter_code
_entity_poly.pdbx_strand_id
1 'polypeptide(L)'
;MEDIGKFRTMTEQELRDAKVPWPKTRDELMAFMDSLMERPHEYGTCVYAMSMCAVAAYYYVSHVLGATSFQASLADLDILRRTRRMEYFRIVNWDNMLYPQYEDKMQKTIAPDIWKWLQSEAKRKLAEKPVAHPAVRAHWQSIVDGIVPFGYNVVEE
;
A
#
# COMPACT_ATOMS: atom_id res chain seq x y z
N MET A 1 24.20 -1.05 17.25
CA MET A 1 22.77 -1.32 16.99
C MET A 1 21.97 -0.54 18.03
N GLU A 2 20.83 0.05 17.68
CA GLU A 2 19.90 0.54 18.71
C GLU A 2 19.59 -0.59 19.70
N ASP A 3 19.26 -0.24 20.94
CA ASP A 3 18.78 -1.21 21.93
C ASP A 3 17.45 -1.82 21.43
N ILE A 4 17.54 -2.94 20.72
CA ILE A 4 16.38 -3.69 20.21
C ILE A 4 15.57 -4.33 21.34
N GLY A 5 16.11 -4.41 22.57
CA GLY A 5 15.41 -4.89 23.74
C GLY A 5 14.19 -4.02 24.07
N LYS A 6 14.24 -2.71 23.76
CA LYS A 6 13.15 -1.76 24.03
C LYS A 6 11.82 -2.16 23.37
N PHE A 7 11.85 -2.83 22.20
CA PHE A 7 10.64 -3.19 21.46
C PHE A 7 9.81 -4.27 22.18
N ARG A 8 10.41 -5.01 23.12
CA ARG A 8 9.73 -6.02 23.93
C ARG A 8 8.74 -5.41 24.92
N THR A 9 8.96 -4.16 25.34
CA THR A 9 8.20 -3.52 26.42
C THR A 9 7.43 -2.28 25.99
N MET A 10 7.63 -1.79 24.77
CA MET A 10 6.91 -0.63 24.22
C MET A 10 5.39 -0.86 24.22
N THR A 11 4.65 0.18 24.59
CA THR A 11 3.20 0.27 24.41
C THR A 11 2.82 0.31 22.93
N GLU A 12 1.54 0.14 22.63
CA GLU A 12 1.01 0.24 21.26
C GLU A 12 1.36 1.60 20.61
N GLN A 13 1.18 2.70 21.33
CA GLN A 13 1.47 4.04 20.81
C GLN A 13 2.97 4.24 20.57
N GLU A 14 3.82 3.72 21.44
CA GLU A 14 5.26 3.78 21.23
C GLU A 14 5.70 2.96 20.02
N LEU A 15 5.12 1.77 19.80
CA LEU A 15 5.39 0.98 18.60
C LEU A 15 4.95 1.69 17.32
N ARG A 16 3.80 2.38 17.36
CA ARG A 16 3.28 3.17 16.24
C ARG A 16 4.25 4.25 15.79
N ASP A 17 4.84 4.96 16.75
CA ASP A 17 5.70 6.12 16.48
C ASP A 17 7.19 5.74 16.35
N ALA A 18 7.55 4.51 16.71
CA ALA A 18 8.92 4.03 16.66
C ALA A 18 9.43 3.90 15.22
N LYS A 19 10.70 4.27 15.02
CA LYS A 19 11.41 4.01 13.77
C LYS A 19 11.81 2.54 13.70
N VAL A 20 11.61 1.95 12.52
CA VAL A 20 12.09 0.60 12.24
C VAL A 20 13.60 0.67 11.96
N PRO A 21 14.43 -0.16 12.62
CA PRO A 21 15.86 -0.21 12.37
C PRO A 21 16.17 -0.73 10.96
N TRP A 22 17.39 -0.46 10.47
CA TRP A 22 17.86 -0.95 9.17
C TRP A 22 18.92 -2.06 9.37
N PRO A 23 18.50 -3.33 9.55
CA PRO A 23 19.43 -4.44 9.74
C PRO A 23 20.28 -4.66 8.48
N LYS A 24 21.57 -4.91 8.68
CA LYS A 24 22.57 -5.14 7.63
C LYS A 24 22.96 -6.61 7.50
N THR A 25 22.76 -7.40 8.54
CA THR A 25 22.98 -8.84 8.54
C THR A 25 21.68 -9.61 8.78
N ARG A 26 21.69 -10.91 8.42
CA ARG A 26 20.57 -11.81 8.72
C ARG A 26 20.35 -11.90 10.24
N ASP A 27 21.41 -11.97 11.03
CA ASP A 27 21.32 -12.10 12.48
C ASP A 27 20.70 -10.86 13.12
N GLU A 28 21.04 -9.66 12.64
CA GLU A 28 20.41 -8.41 13.09
C GLU A 28 18.92 -8.36 12.74
N LEU A 29 18.55 -8.82 11.53
CA LEU A 29 17.15 -8.91 11.13
C LEU A 29 16.38 -9.86 12.03
N MET A 30 16.90 -11.08 12.24
CA MET A 30 16.25 -12.09 13.06
C MET A 30 16.12 -11.64 14.51
N ALA A 31 17.19 -11.09 15.11
CA ALA A 31 17.15 -10.60 16.48
C ALA A 31 16.10 -9.49 16.68
N PHE A 32 15.96 -8.58 15.70
CA PHE A 32 14.91 -7.56 15.73
C PHE A 32 13.51 -8.18 15.60
N MET A 33 13.31 -9.08 14.64
CA MET A 33 12.02 -9.76 14.46
C MET A 33 11.61 -10.56 15.71
N ASP A 34 12.55 -11.28 16.32
CA ASP A 34 12.32 -12.05 17.54
C ASP A 34 11.93 -11.12 18.71
N SER A 35 12.54 -9.94 18.83
CA SER A 35 12.16 -8.93 19.83
C SER A 35 10.70 -8.48 19.72
N LEU A 36 10.14 -8.48 18.50
CA LEU A 36 8.75 -8.13 18.22
C LEU A 36 7.81 -9.33 18.26
N MET A 37 8.27 -10.54 17.93
CA MET A 37 7.43 -11.74 17.93
C MET A 37 7.28 -12.36 19.31
N GLU A 38 8.32 -12.34 20.14
CA GLU A 38 8.37 -13.01 21.45
C GLU A 38 7.77 -12.17 22.59
N ARG A 39 7.46 -10.88 22.35
CA ARG A 39 6.81 -10.05 23.37
C ARG A 39 5.38 -10.51 23.65
N PRO A 40 4.82 -10.17 24.83
CA PRO A 40 3.38 -10.24 25.03
C PRO A 40 2.65 -9.35 24.01
N HIS A 41 1.60 -9.90 23.41
CA HIS A 41 0.80 -9.22 22.40
C HIS A 41 -0.63 -8.97 22.85
N GLU A 42 -1.07 -7.75 22.58
CA GLU A 42 -2.46 -7.32 22.55
C GLU A 42 -2.90 -7.11 21.10
N TYR A 43 -4.22 -6.94 20.90
CA TYR A 43 -4.81 -6.80 19.56
C TYR A 43 -4.12 -5.73 18.70
N GLY A 44 -3.85 -4.56 19.28
CA GLY A 44 -3.20 -3.46 18.57
C GLY A 44 -1.68 -3.61 18.41
N THR A 45 -0.98 -4.25 19.35
CA THR A 45 0.48 -4.44 19.22
C THR A 45 0.85 -5.42 18.09
N CYS A 46 -0.02 -6.38 17.78
CA CYS A 46 0.18 -7.33 16.67
C CYS A 46 0.39 -6.62 15.34
N VAL A 47 -0.41 -5.58 15.04
CA VAL A 47 -0.35 -4.92 13.72
C VAL A 47 0.97 -4.16 13.53
N TYR A 48 1.52 -3.61 14.61
CA TYR A 48 2.83 -2.93 14.57
C TYR A 48 3.98 -3.93 14.53
N ALA A 49 3.91 -5.03 15.28
CA ALA A 49 4.91 -6.09 15.15
C ALA A 49 4.98 -6.63 13.71
N MET A 50 3.83 -6.89 13.08
CA MET A 50 3.76 -7.33 11.68
C MET A 50 4.35 -6.30 10.71
N SER A 51 3.94 -5.02 10.82
CA SER A 51 4.38 -3.97 9.89
C SER A 51 5.87 -3.66 10.05
N MET A 52 6.37 -3.59 11.28
CA MET A 52 7.77 -3.32 11.57
C MET A 52 8.68 -4.47 11.10
N CYS A 53 8.28 -5.73 11.30
CA CYS A 53 9.00 -6.89 10.76
C CYS A 53 9.04 -6.86 9.22
N ALA A 54 7.92 -6.54 8.56
CA ALA A 54 7.87 -6.44 7.10
C ALA A 54 8.82 -5.34 6.57
N VAL A 55 8.84 -4.16 7.21
CA VAL A 55 9.74 -3.05 6.86
C VAL A 55 11.20 -3.42 7.09
N ALA A 56 11.53 -4.06 8.22
CA ALA A 56 12.90 -4.49 8.50
C ALA A 56 13.41 -5.53 7.49
N ALA A 57 12.57 -6.51 7.13
CA ALA A 57 12.90 -7.48 6.09
C ALA A 57 13.08 -6.82 4.72
N TYR A 58 12.19 -5.89 4.36
CA TYR A 58 12.31 -5.09 3.14
C TYR A 58 13.62 -4.28 3.10
N TYR A 59 13.99 -3.62 4.20
CA TYR A 59 15.25 -2.88 4.32
C TYR A 59 16.48 -3.77 4.21
N TYR A 60 16.47 -4.94 4.83
CA TYR A 60 17.55 -5.92 4.73
C TYR A 60 17.71 -6.42 3.29
N VAL A 61 16.61 -6.88 2.67
CA VAL A 61 16.64 -7.43 1.31
C VAL A 61 17.05 -6.36 0.29
N SER A 62 16.54 -5.14 0.44
CA SER A 62 16.94 -3.99 -0.40
C SER A 62 18.45 -3.73 -0.30
N HIS A 63 19.01 -3.79 0.92
CA HIS A 63 20.45 -3.66 1.14
C HIS A 63 21.26 -4.79 0.49
N VAL A 64 20.84 -6.04 0.68
CA VAL A 64 21.51 -7.23 0.11
C VAL A 64 21.50 -7.20 -1.42
N LEU A 65 20.39 -6.77 -2.03
CA LEU A 65 20.26 -6.69 -3.49
C LEU A 65 20.91 -5.42 -4.08
N GLY A 66 21.32 -4.46 -3.26
CA GLY A 66 21.81 -3.16 -3.73
C GLY A 66 20.74 -2.36 -4.49
N ALA A 67 19.48 -2.47 -4.07
CA ALA A 67 18.36 -1.84 -4.77
C ALA A 67 18.44 -0.31 -4.69
N THR A 68 18.19 0.36 -5.82
CA THR A 68 18.03 1.82 -5.87
C THR A 68 16.74 2.26 -5.20
N SER A 69 16.65 3.53 -4.78
CA SER A 69 15.42 4.09 -4.20
C SER A 69 14.20 3.93 -5.12
N PHE A 70 14.40 4.00 -6.44
CA PHE A 70 13.34 3.77 -7.40
C PHE A 70 12.86 2.31 -7.39
N GLN A 71 13.76 1.33 -7.46
CA GLN A 71 13.39 -0.09 -7.37
C GLN A 71 12.73 -0.44 -6.04
N ALA A 72 13.23 0.14 -4.95
CA ALA A 72 12.67 0.02 -3.62
C ALA A 72 11.21 0.53 -3.61
N SER A 73 10.95 1.71 -4.17
CA SER A 73 9.58 2.26 -4.28
C SER A 73 8.62 1.36 -5.07
N LEU A 74 9.09 0.68 -6.12
CA LEU A 74 8.27 -0.28 -6.87
C LEU A 74 7.99 -1.55 -6.05
N ALA A 75 8.96 -2.03 -5.28
CA ALA A 75 8.79 -3.20 -4.42
C ALA A 75 7.78 -2.93 -3.28
N ASP A 76 7.79 -1.75 -2.68
CA ASP A 76 6.78 -1.35 -1.68
C ASP A 76 5.35 -1.35 -2.27
N LEU A 77 5.17 -0.77 -3.46
CA LEU A 77 3.89 -0.84 -4.17
C LEU A 77 3.49 -2.29 -4.49
N ASP A 78 4.42 -3.15 -4.90
CA ASP A 78 4.13 -4.57 -5.16
C ASP A 78 3.74 -5.34 -3.88
N ILE A 79 4.27 -4.97 -2.71
CA ILE A 79 3.83 -5.52 -1.41
C ILE A 79 2.35 -5.20 -1.18
N LEU A 80 1.94 -3.94 -1.37
CA LEU A 80 0.54 -3.54 -1.23
C LEU A 80 -0.35 -4.26 -2.25
N ARG A 81 0.10 -4.34 -3.50
CA ARG A 81 -0.58 -5.06 -4.58
C ARG A 81 -0.88 -6.52 -4.19
N ARG A 82 0.13 -7.24 -3.69
CA ARG A 82 0.01 -8.66 -3.30
C ARG A 82 -0.83 -8.86 -2.04
N THR A 83 -0.60 -8.07 -1.00
CA THR A 83 -1.27 -8.24 0.29
C THR A 83 -2.75 -7.84 0.24
N ARG A 84 -3.10 -6.88 -0.61
CA ARG A 84 -4.48 -6.39 -0.77
C ARG A 84 -5.20 -6.94 -2.00
N ARG A 85 -4.50 -7.69 -2.86
CA ARG A 85 -5.02 -8.22 -4.14
C ARG A 85 -5.57 -7.09 -5.03
N MET A 86 -4.81 -6.01 -5.13
CA MET A 86 -5.13 -4.87 -5.98
C MET A 86 -4.43 -5.02 -7.34
N GLU A 87 -4.96 -4.39 -8.38
CA GLU A 87 -4.35 -4.37 -9.72
C GLU A 87 -3.91 -2.95 -10.09
N TYR A 88 -4.88 -2.03 -10.14
CA TYR A 88 -4.65 -0.60 -10.34
C TYR A 88 -5.06 0.16 -9.08
N PHE A 89 -4.12 0.90 -8.50
CA PHE A 89 -4.34 1.69 -7.29
C PHE A 89 -3.37 2.86 -7.23
N ARG A 90 -3.70 3.85 -6.41
CA ARG A 90 -2.81 4.96 -6.07
C ARG A 90 -2.82 5.19 -4.56
N ILE A 91 -1.70 5.67 -4.03
CA ILE A 91 -1.59 6.13 -2.65
C ILE A 91 -1.68 7.65 -2.67
N VAL A 92 -2.54 8.21 -1.82
CA VAL A 92 -2.68 9.67 -1.66
C VAL A 92 -2.07 10.07 -0.33
N ASN A 93 -1.05 10.93 -0.36
CA ASN A 93 -0.52 11.57 0.84
C ASN A 93 -1.25 12.89 1.08
N TRP A 94 -2.10 12.95 2.10
CA TRP A 94 -2.91 14.11 2.42
C TRP A 94 -2.09 15.33 2.87
N ASP A 95 -0.86 15.15 3.38
CA ASP A 95 0.01 16.28 3.75
C ASP A 95 0.31 17.18 2.54
N ASN A 96 0.28 16.63 1.33
CA ASN A 96 0.47 17.42 0.11
C ASN A 96 -0.64 18.47 -0.07
N MET A 97 -1.83 18.31 0.52
CA MET A 97 -2.89 19.32 0.47
C MET A 97 -2.51 20.60 1.21
N LEU A 98 -1.51 20.57 2.10
CA LEU A 98 -1.03 21.75 2.81
C LEU A 98 -0.19 22.68 1.92
N TYR A 99 0.12 22.26 0.68
CA TYR A 99 1.09 22.93 -0.18
C TYR A 99 0.53 23.15 -1.60
N PRO A 100 0.31 24.40 -2.04
CA PRO A 100 -0.31 24.69 -3.35
C PRO A 100 0.40 24.06 -4.56
N GLN A 101 1.72 23.87 -4.49
CA GLN A 101 2.50 23.28 -5.57
C GLN A 101 2.23 21.78 -5.83
N TYR A 102 1.40 21.14 -5.01
CA TYR A 102 0.99 19.73 -5.19
C TYR A 102 -0.48 19.58 -5.57
N GLU A 103 -1.13 20.65 -6.06
CA GLU A 103 -2.51 20.61 -6.52
C GLU A 103 -2.73 19.53 -7.60
N ASP A 104 -1.80 19.38 -8.53
CA ASP A 104 -1.78 18.36 -9.59
C ASP A 104 -1.91 16.93 -9.02
N LYS A 105 -1.23 16.63 -7.91
CA LYS A 105 -1.27 15.33 -7.24
C LYS A 105 -2.62 15.03 -6.58
N MET A 106 -3.45 16.04 -6.40
CA MET A 106 -4.77 15.94 -5.75
C MET A 106 -5.93 15.89 -6.74
N GLN A 107 -5.66 16.08 -8.03
CA GLN A 107 -6.71 16.13 -9.03
C GLN A 107 -7.43 14.78 -9.19
N LYS A 108 -8.72 14.87 -9.54
CA LYS A 108 -9.53 13.72 -9.92
C LYS A 108 -9.30 13.38 -11.38
N THR A 109 -8.11 12.89 -11.68
CA THR A 109 -7.70 12.47 -13.03
C THR A 109 -7.47 10.96 -13.10
N ILE A 110 -7.72 10.39 -14.27
CA ILE A 110 -7.46 8.97 -14.59
C ILE A 110 -6.65 8.95 -15.89
N ALA A 111 -5.55 8.19 -15.90
CA ALA A 111 -4.76 8.00 -17.12
C ALA A 111 -5.56 7.18 -18.17
N PRO A 112 -5.36 7.40 -19.48
CA PRO A 112 -6.17 6.76 -20.51
C PRO A 112 -6.11 5.23 -20.51
N ASP A 113 -4.99 4.64 -20.12
CA ASP A 113 -4.78 3.20 -19.98
C ASP A 113 -5.58 2.61 -18.81
N ILE A 114 -5.58 3.27 -17.65
CA ILE A 114 -6.40 2.91 -16.49
C ILE A 114 -7.88 2.99 -16.87
N TRP A 115 -8.27 4.02 -17.63
CA TRP A 115 -9.64 4.15 -18.11
C TRP A 115 -10.05 3.00 -19.02
N LYS A 116 -9.22 2.64 -20.01
CA LYS A 116 -9.45 1.48 -20.88
C LYS A 116 -9.53 0.17 -20.09
N TRP A 117 -8.69 0.02 -19.07
CA TRP A 117 -8.73 -1.13 -18.17
C TRP A 117 -10.06 -1.18 -17.38
N LEU A 118 -10.51 -0.06 -16.81
CA LEU A 118 -11.77 0.02 -16.08
C LEU A 118 -12.97 -0.40 -16.94
N GLN A 119 -13.03 0.06 -18.19
CA GLN A 119 -14.07 -0.34 -19.14
C GLN A 119 -14.05 -1.84 -19.42
N SER A 120 -12.85 -2.40 -19.64
CA SER A 120 -12.67 -3.83 -19.89
C SER A 120 -13.09 -4.68 -18.68
N GLU A 121 -12.71 -4.23 -17.48
CA GLU A 121 -13.04 -4.92 -16.23
C GLU A 121 -14.54 -4.83 -15.91
N ALA A 122 -15.17 -3.68 -16.15
CA ALA A 122 -16.62 -3.52 -16.00
C ALA A 122 -17.39 -4.47 -16.93
N LYS A 123 -16.97 -4.56 -18.21
CA LYS A 123 -17.53 -5.50 -19.20
C LYS A 123 -17.38 -6.95 -18.74
N ARG A 124 -16.21 -7.32 -18.24
CA ARG A 124 -15.94 -8.66 -17.71
C ARG A 124 -16.83 -8.98 -16.50
N LYS A 125 -16.94 -8.06 -15.54
CA LYS A 125 -17.80 -8.24 -14.34
C LYS A 125 -19.28 -8.38 -14.70
N LEU A 126 -19.78 -7.64 -15.70
CA LEU A 126 -21.15 -7.78 -16.18
C LEU A 126 -21.44 -9.18 -16.74
N ALA A 127 -20.47 -9.80 -17.41
CA ALA A 127 -20.59 -11.15 -17.95
C ALA A 127 -20.48 -12.23 -16.85
N GLU A 128 -19.50 -12.10 -15.96
CA GLU A 128 -19.21 -13.14 -14.95
C GLU A 128 -20.10 -13.07 -13.71
N LYS A 129 -20.67 -11.91 -13.38
CA LYS A 129 -21.44 -11.70 -12.15
C LYS A 129 -22.88 -11.29 -12.45
N PRO A 130 -23.69 -12.17 -13.07
CA PRO A 130 -25.06 -11.81 -13.44
C PRO A 130 -25.97 -11.56 -12.24
N VAL A 131 -25.66 -12.14 -11.08
CA VAL A 131 -26.44 -11.99 -9.83
C VAL A 131 -26.08 -10.76 -9.02
N ALA A 132 -25.16 -9.91 -9.51
CA ALA A 132 -24.84 -8.64 -8.83
C ALA A 132 -26.08 -7.74 -8.75
N HIS A 133 -26.17 -6.95 -7.68
CA HIS A 133 -27.29 -6.05 -7.43
C HIS A 133 -27.54 -5.12 -8.64
N PRO A 134 -28.81 -4.85 -9.03
CA PRO A 134 -29.12 -4.07 -10.23
C PRO A 134 -28.41 -2.72 -10.31
N ALA A 135 -28.34 -1.98 -9.21
CA ALA A 135 -27.63 -0.70 -9.15
C ALA A 135 -26.12 -0.82 -9.45
N VAL A 136 -25.47 -1.90 -8.99
CA VAL A 136 -24.05 -2.15 -9.25
C VAL A 136 -23.84 -2.47 -10.73
N ARG A 137 -24.75 -3.27 -11.31
CA ARG A 137 -24.72 -3.58 -12.75
C ARG A 137 -24.95 -2.35 -13.62
N ALA A 138 -25.92 -1.51 -13.25
CA ALA A 138 -26.16 -0.24 -13.94
C ALA A 138 -24.92 0.66 -13.90
N HIS A 139 -24.22 0.71 -12.77
CA HIS A 139 -22.97 1.45 -12.65
C HIS A 139 -21.86 0.87 -13.54
N TRP A 140 -21.66 -0.45 -13.56
CA TRP A 140 -20.71 -1.07 -14.49
C TRP A 140 -21.06 -0.80 -15.96
N GLN A 141 -22.35 -0.82 -16.31
CA GLN A 141 -22.80 -0.49 -17.65
C GLN A 141 -22.47 0.96 -18.00
N SER A 142 -22.71 1.92 -17.09
CA SER A 142 -22.35 3.32 -17.34
C SER A 142 -20.86 3.53 -17.63
N ILE A 143 -19.98 2.74 -16.99
CA ILE A 143 -18.53 2.78 -17.25
C ILE A 143 -18.24 2.25 -18.67
N VAL A 144 -18.87 1.14 -19.06
CA VAL A 144 -18.77 0.58 -20.41
C VAL A 144 -19.26 1.58 -21.46
N ASP A 145 -20.32 2.34 -21.15
CA ASP A 145 -20.92 3.35 -22.02
C ASP A 145 -20.09 4.65 -22.10
N GLY A 146 -18.97 4.73 -21.38
CA GLY A 146 -18.04 5.87 -21.47
C GLY A 146 -18.20 6.91 -20.36
N ILE A 147 -19.08 6.69 -19.38
CA ILE A 147 -19.31 7.64 -18.29
C ILE A 147 -18.24 7.44 -17.21
N VAL A 148 -17.35 8.43 -17.08
CA VAL A 148 -16.27 8.42 -16.09
C VAL A 148 -16.86 8.65 -14.68
N PRO A 149 -16.59 7.78 -13.71
CA PRO A 149 -17.27 7.81 -12.42
C PRO A 149 -16.69 8.86 -11.45
N PHE A 150 -17.48 9.20 -10.43
CA PHE A 150 -17.06 9.95 -9.23
C PHE A 150 -16.47 11.37 -9.47
N GLY A 151 -16.79 11.96 -10.63
CA GLY A 151 -16.30 13.28 -11.03
C GLY A 151 -14.83 13.28 -11.41
N TYR A 152 -14.29 12.14 -11.84
CA TYR A 152 -12.98 12.06 -12.45
C TYR A 152 -13.05 12.44 -13.94
N ASN A 153 -11.92 12.90 -14.48
CA ASN A 153 -11.73 13.14 -15.90
C ASN A 153 -10.56 12.31 -16.42
N VAL A 154 -10.65 11.86 -17.67
CA VAL A 154 -9.51 11.25 -18.35
C VAL A 154 -8.63 12.37 -18.87
N VAL A 155 -7.34 12.34 -18.53
CA VAL A 155 -6.36 13.36 -18.92
C VAL A 155 -5.19 12.65 -19.58
N GLU A 156 -4.78 13.13 -20.75
CA GLU A 156 -3.54 12.67 -21.40
C GLU A 156 -2.35 13.27 -20.66
N GLU A 157 -1.33 12.44 -20.39
CA GLU A 157 -0.07 12.88 -19.77
C GLU A 157 0.71 13.84 -20.66
#